data_AF-A0A1G4K037-F1
#
_entry.id   AF-A0A1G4K037-F1
#
_cell.length_a   1.000
_cell.length_b   1.000
_cell.length_c   1.000
_cell.angle_alpha   90.00
_cell.angle_beta   90.00
_cell.angle_gamma   90.00
#
_symmetry.space_group_name_H-M   'P 1'
#
loop_
_entity.id
_entity.type
_entity.pdbx_description
1 polymer ?
#
loop_
_entity_poly.entity_id
_entity_poly.type
_entity_poly.pdbx_seq_one_letter_code
_entity_poly.pdbx_strand_id
1 'polypeptide(L)'
;MNLNEFAEAQKPHYTVYPKVKRRKVSCLKGVDPFVKLLSGKESLEMVHKRWTLYHQLHSQFYAQVDDIVERIELDMRREISSVLAKETNLLSPCFNCLFLLGSDSTTSIELPNDDANKMNVIIDLTPKESPNVRMMLRRSMFRLLSAAESPNQTTKNVLKTEHSEDLVEVGDGLDLASSPDLGVSYDLSLVQNFRKIFRKGLKLVFNFKEVDSFNSQVLDDFINLLKSSLNYEDIEICLVLNINTNLSNIQKNLRQSTIRLLKKNFSVIDLSHNKGFKYANQTFQSFLNTVDGKLNLSSEFVEFILDKMSNNSTHNLQLLTKILDYSLMSYFFQNPFSVFIDQTNVRHFDENYLPPLVKCPTFMTFIEGMVRNHAPSEEIMCLLENEDSNLEEFFAEFLVRENPINGHLKLVVEVLENQLGVFNYNLIDLYFHMLTGKLSTFLSRWPECQEFDDILKFEPVDIVFQELFTLDNSKELFSQSLFPYLRTNLEDNLINSDRIMPPPSKRTHKPKTPQEDFGTLIDLPLCQLFGLYREASSLINLFDFYCAFKETLPKDQLLNYVKSILDLKMFELTEEQRTRLLAMAKDDDLSNLVDKMILVWFIQSVSEFQQIGLLKTNNNSSYEVVEKCIWRGL
;
A
#
# COMPACT_ATOMS: atom_id res chain seq x y z
N MET A 1 -27.33 -7.35 -25.62
CA MET A 1 -26.76 -6.06 -25.18
C MET A 1 -27.57 -4.94 -25.80
N ASN A 2 -28.06 -3.99 -25.00
CA ASN A 2 -28.76 -2.82 -25.52
C ASN A 2 -27.74 -1.90 -26.24
N LEU A 3 -28.13 -1.28 -27.37
CA LEU A 3 -27.27 -0.34 -28.12
C LEU A 3 -26.68 0.77 -27.24
N ASN A 4 -27.41 1.18 -26.21
CA ASN A 4 -26.95 2.19 -25.24
C ASN A 4 -25.83 1.65 -24.34
N GLU A 5 -25.88 0.39 -23.90
CA GLU A 5 -24.82 -0.23 -23.11
C GLU A 5 -23.54 -0.38 -23.93
N PHE A 6 -23.67 -0.69 -25.23
CA PHE A 6 -22.54 -0.74 -26.16
C PHE A 6 -21.94 0.65 -26.41
N ALA A 7 -22.78 1.68 -26.57
CA ALA A 7 -22.33 3.06 -26.71
C ALA A 7 -21.68 3.62 -25.43
N GLU A 8 -22.10 3.15 -24.25
CA GLU A 8 -21.48 3.48 -22.97
C GLU A 8 -20.13 2.76 -22.77
N ALA A 9 -20.02 1.48 -23.16
CA ALA A 9 -18.78 0.71 -23.08
C ALA A 9 -17.64 1.29 -23.94
N GLN A 10 -17.96 2.04 -25.00
CA GLN A 10 -16.98 2.71 -25.86
C GLN A 10 -16.47 4.05 -25.30
N LYS A 11 -17.11 4.61 -24.25
CA LYS A 11 -16.69 5.87 -23.66
C LYS A 11 -15.53 5.66 -22.69
N PRO A 12 -14.50 6.54 -22.68
CA PRO A 12 -13.37 6.41 -21.77
C PRO A 12 -13.74 6.62 -20.29
N HIS A 13 -14.81 7.38 -20.02
CA HIS A 13 -15.39 7.55 -18.69
C HIS A 13 -16.90 7.77 -18.82
N TYR A 14 -17.67 7.17 -17.91
CA TYR A 14 -19.11 7.40 -17.78
C TYR A 14 -19.48 7.33 -16.30
N THR A 15 -20.52 8.08 -15.90
CA THR A 15 -21.01 8.11 -14.53
C THR A 15 -22.31 7.33 -14.44
N VAL A 16 -22.35 6.33 -13.56
CA VAL A 16 -23.54 5.51 -13.32
C VAL A 16 -24.20 5.97 -12.03
N TYR A 17 -25.44 6.43 -12.13
CA TYR A 17 -26.30 6.68 -10.98
C TYR A 17 -27.30 5.50 -10.86
N PRO A 18 -26.97 4.44 -10.09
CA PRO A 18 -27.82 3.27 -10.03
C PRO A 18 -29.14 3.62 -9.35
N LYS A 19 -30.26 3.20 -9.95
CA LYS A 19 -31.58 3.31 -9.30
C LYS A 19 -31.62 2.36 -8.11
N VAL A 20 -31.37 2.89 -6.91
CA VAL A 20 -31.50 2.13 -5.66
C VAL A 20 -32.96 1.71 -5.53
N LYS A 21 -33.24 0.41 -5.70
CA LYS A 21 -34.57 -0.14 -5.42
C LYS A 21 -34.87 0.18 -3.96
N ARG A 22 -35.97 0.89 -3.66
CA ARG A 22 -36.47 1.11 -2.28
C ARG A 22 -36.64 -0.26 -1.62
N ARG A 23 -35.60 -0.74 -0.91
CA ARG A 23 -35.67 -1.99 -0.16
C ARG A 23 -36.65 -1.78 0.98
N LYS A 24 -37.53 -2.77 1.23
CA LYS A 24 -38.40 -2.81 2.40
C LYS A 24 -37.50 -2.74 3.65
N VAL A 25 -37.81 -1.82 4.55
CA VAL A 25 -37.12 -1.56 5.83
C VAL A 25 -37.03 -2.82 6.74
N SER A 26 -37.72 -3.90 6.40
CA SER A 26 -37.71 -5.18 7.13
C SER A 26 -36.48 -6.07 6.90
N CYS A 27 -35.55 -5.71 6.01
CA CYS A 27 -34.27 -6.42 5.86
C CYS A 27 -33.14 -5.64 6.54
N LEU A 28 -32.90 -5.89 7.83
CA LEU A 28 -31.65 -5.58 8.55
C LEU A 28 -30.43 -6.36 8.00
N LYS A 29 -30.51 -6.91 6.78
CA LYS A 29 -29.39 -7.59 6.11
C LYS A 29 -28.52 -6.52 5.43
N GLY A 30 -27.37 -6.23 6.03
CA GLY A 30 -26.22 -5.65 5.34
C GLY A 30 -26.04 -4.14 5.46
N VAL A 31 -26.12 -3.59 6.67
CA VAL A 31 -25.42 -2.31 6.96
C VAL A 31 -23.92 -2.60 7.12
N ASP A 32 -23.58 -3.73 7.74
CA ASP A 32 -22.19 -4.12 8.01
C ASP A 32 -21.65 -5.05 6.90
N PRO A 33 -20.37 -4.90 6.49
CA PRO A 33 -19.76 -5.75 5.47
C PRO A 33 -19.42 -7.16 5.96
N PHE A 34 -19.56 -7.43 7.26
CA PHE A 34 -19.23 -8.72 7.86
C PHE A 34 -20.25 -9.79 7.51
N VAL A 35 -19.75 -10.99 7.19
CA VAL A 35 -20.54 -12.16 6.88
C VAL A 35 -20.79 -13.00 8.13
N LYS A 36 -21.93 -13.70 8.14
CA LYS A 36 -22.22 -14.69 9.19
C LYS A 36 -21.26 -15.87 9.08
N LEU A 37 -20.52 -16.13 10.14
CA LEU A 37 -19.61 -17.26 10.28
C LEU A 37 -20.35 -18.52 10.77
N LEU A 38 -19.58 -19.59 11.01
CA LEU A 38 -20.10 -20.92 11.41
C LEU A 38 -21.14 -21.47 10.42
N SER A 39 -20.85 -21.35 9.12
CA SER A 39 -21.75 -21.75 8.02
C SER A 39 -23.13 -21.08 8.09
N GLY A 40 -23.18 -19.82 8.56
CA GLY A 40 -24.39 -19.02 8.64
C GLY A 40 -25.18 -19.15 9.96
N LYS A 41 -24.66 -19.91 10.92
CA LYS A 41 -25.28 -20.10 12.25
C LYS A 41 -25.04 -18.92 13.21
N GLU A 42 -24.08 -18.04 12.92
CA GLU A 42 -23.84 -16.84 13.73
C GLU A 42 -25.07 -15.91 13.77
N SER A 43 -25.42 -15.45 14.97
CA SER A 43 -26.52 -14.49 15.19
C SER A 43 -26.15 -13.13 14.60
N LEU A 44 -27.16 -12.36 14.18
CA LEU A 44 -26.90 -11.01 13.60
C LEU A 44 -26.36 -10.05 14.65
N GLU A 45 -26.72 -10.23 15.91
CA GLU A 45 -26.24 -9.43 17.04
C GLU A 45 -24.73 -9.63 17.25
N MET A 46 -24.23 -10.87 17.15
CA MET A 46 -22.80 -11.16 17.27
C MET A 46 -21.99 -10.59 16.10
N VAL A 47 -22.53 -10.64 14.88
CA VAL A 47 -21.90 -10.00 13.71
C VAL A 47 -21.77 -8.49 13.93
N HIS A 48 -22.82 -7.83 14.43
CA HIS A 48 -22.78 -6.40 14.70
C HIS A 48 -21.81 -6.05 15.84
N LYS A 49 -21.83 -6.84 16.93
CA LYS A 49 -20.87 -6.69 18.04
C LYS A 49 -19.43 -6.80 17.56
N ARG A 50 -19.13 -7.81 16.74
CA ARG A 50 -17.81 -8.02 16.12
C ARG A 50 -17.37 -6.81 15.29
N TRP A 51 -18.28 -6.23 14.50
CA TRP A 51 -18.02 -5.02 13.73
C TRP A 51 -17.74 -3.80 14.62
N THR A 52 -18.55 -3.58 15.66
CA THR A 52 -18.37 -2.45 16.59
C THR A 52 -17.07 -2.55 17.38
N LEU A 53 -16.71 -3.76 17.85
CA LEU A 53 -15.48 -4.01 18.60
C LEU A 53 -14.25 -3.77 17.70
N TYR A 54 -14.30 -4.22 16.44
CA TYR A 54 -13.27 -3.89 15.46
C TYR A 54 -13.08 -2.38 15.30
N HIS A 55 -14.16 -1.60 15.15
CA HIS A 55 -14.06 -0.13 15.01
C HIS A 55 -13.47 0.53 16.25
N GLN A 56 -13.83 0.06 17.44
CA GLN A 56 -13.28 0.60 18.69
C GLN A 56 -11.77 0.38 18.78
N LEU A 57 -11.29 -0.84 18.53
CA LEU A 57 -9.85 -1.14 18.55
C LEU A 57 -9.11 -0.41 17.42
N HIS A 58 -9.67 -0.41 16.21
CA HIS A 58 -9.08 0.26 15.06
C HIS A 58 -8.97 1.77 15.28
N SER A 59 -10.03 2.44 15.72
CA SER A 59 -9.99 3.88 15.99
C SER A 59 -9.03 4.25 17.13
N GLN A 60 -8.96 3.42 18.18
CA GLN A 60 -7.99 3.62 19.26
C GLN A 60 -6.54 3.50 18.76
N PHE A 61 -6.26 2.51 17.91
CA PHE A 61 -4.95 2.35 17.31
C PHE A 61 -4.58 3.54 16.41
N TYR A 62 -5.48 3.94 15.51
CA TYR A 62 -5.24 5.06 14.60
C TYR A 62 -5.04 6.38 15.33
N ALA A 63 -5.81 6.67 16.38
CA ALA A 63 -5.59 7.88 17.18
C ALA A 63 -4.17 7.95 17.77
N GLN A 64 -3.65 6.81 18.26
CA GLN A 64 -2.27 6.75 18.76
C GLN A 64 -1.23 6.89 17.65
N VAL A 65 -1.48 6.30 16.47
CA VAL A 65 -0.59 6.42 15.31
C VAL A 65 -0.56 7.86 14.79
N ASP A 66 -1.70 8.52 14.68
CA ASP A 66 -1.81 9.92 14.25
C ASP A 66 -1.08 10.84 15.24
N ASP A 67 -1.21 10.61 16.55
CA ASP A 67 -0.44 11.32 17.58
C ASP A 67 1.08 11.09 17.44
N ILE A 68 1.52 9.90 16.99
CA ILE A 68 2.95 9.63 16.70
C ILE A 68 3.38 10.41 15.46
N VAL A 69 2.59 10.40 14.38
CA VAL A 69 2.89 11.13 13.15
C VAL A 69 2.96 12.63 13.40
N GLU A 70 2.03 13.20 14.15
CA GLU A 70 2.06 14.62 14.52
C GLU A 70 3.31 14.96 15.35
N ARG A 71 3.70 14.10 16.30
CA ARG A 71 4.95 14.27 17.06
C ARG A 71 6.19 14.22 16.17
N ILE A 72 6.23 13.31 15.20
CA ILE A 72 7.31 13.26 14.20
C ILE A 72 7.36 14.59 13.46
N GLU A 73 6.24 15.07 12.92
CA GLU A 73 6.19 16.34 12.21
C GLU A 73 6.67 17.51 13.08
N LEU A 74 6.25 17.58 14.35
CA LEU A 74 6.66 18.63 15.27
C LEU A 74 8.16 18.58 15.59
N ASP A 75 8.71 17.39 15.84
CA ASP A 75 10.13 17.21 16.09
C ASP A 75 10.97 17.61 14.86
N MET A 76 10.51 17.24 13.67
CA MET A 76 11.14 17.59 12.39
C MET A 76 11.09 19.10 12.13
N ARG A 77 9.94 19.74 12.34
CA ARG A 77 9.77 21.19 12.22
C ARG A 77 10.66 21.93 13.21
N ARG A 78 10.79 21.44 14.45
CA ARG A 78 11.70 22.01 15.46
C ARG A 78 13.16 21.87 15.03
N GLU A 79 13.58 20.73 14.52
CA GLU A 79 14.96 20.52 14.06
C GLU A 79 15.29 21.45 12.89
N ILE A 80 14.43 21.48 11.86
CA ILE A 80 14.57 22.35 10.68
C ILE A 80 14.57 23.83 11.08
N SER A 81 13.61 24.27 11.89
CA SER A 81 13.53 25.66 12.33
C SER A 81 14.73 26.06 13.19
N SER A 82 15.23 25.19 14.07
CA SER A 82 16.43 25.46 14.87
C SER A 82 17.67 25.69 14.01
N VAL A 83 17.74 25.02 12.84
CA VAL A 83 18.86 25.17 11.90
C VAL A 83 18.69 26.40 11.01
N LEU A 84 17.46 26.68 10.56
CA LEU A 84 17.15 27.88 9.78
C LEU A 84 17.25 29.18 10.60
N ALA A 85 17.03 29.10 11.91
CA ALA A 85 17.12 30.23 12.84
C ALA A 85 18.57 30.56 13.26
N LYS A 86 19.54 29.67 13.01
CA LYS A 86 20.96 29.98 13.25
C LYS A 86 21.41 31.07 12.27
N GLU A 87 21.45 32.32 12.74
CA GLU A 87 21.98 33.44 11.96
C GLU A 87 23.48 33.26 11.70
N THR A 88 23.87 33.41 10.43
CA THR A 88 25.25 33.27 9.98
C THR A 88 26.02 34.55 10.27
N ASN A 89 26.75 34.60 11.39
CA ASN A 89 27.72 35.66 11.69
C ASN A 89 29.02 35.47 10.87
N LEU A 90 28.93 35.54 9.54
CA LEU A 90 30.09 35.35 8.66
C LEU A 90 30.37 36.59 7.81
N LEU A 91 31.64 37.01 7.79
CA LEU A 91 32.17 38.17 7.05
C LEU A 91 32.07 38.05 5.51
N SER A 92 31.60 36.93 4.96
CA SER A 92 31.49 36.72 3.52
C SER A 92 30.11 36.20 3.13
N PRO A 93 29.50 36.68 2.04
CA PRO A 93 28.20 36.21 1.58
C PRO A 93 28.25 34.72 1.25
N CYS A 94 27.35 33.95 1.86
CA CYS A 94 27.22 32.51 1.72
C CYS A 94 25.75 32.10 1.81
N PHE A 95 25.38 31.05 1.08
CA PHE A 95 24.07 30.42 1.24
C PHE A 95 24.02 29.64 2.54
N ASN A 96 22.92 29.73 3.29
CA ASN A 96 22.62 28.75 4.33
C ASN A 96 22.00 27.52 3.66
N CYS A 97 22.76 26.43 3.57
CA CYS A 97 22.31 25.22 2.89
C CYS A 97 21.85 24.19 3.92
N LEU A 98 20.62 23.72 3.78
CA LEU A 98 20.08 22.63 4.58
C LEU A 98 19.84 21.44 3.66
N PHE A 99 20.53 20.34 3.93
CA PHE A 99 20.31 19.07 3.26
C PHE A 99 19.42 18.21 4.13
N LEU A 100 18.25 17.88 3.59
CA LEU A 100 17.29 16.99 4.21
C LEU A 100 17.44 15.61 3.55
N LEU A 101 17.97 14.65 4.29
CA LEU A 101 18.13 13.27 3.81
C LEU A 101 16.89 12.45 4.13
N GLY A 102 16.42 11.64 3.19
CA GLY A 102 15.26 10.76 3.37
C GLY A 102 13.92 11.50 3.49
N SER A 103 13.88 12.76 3.07
CA SER A 103 12.69 13.60 3.14
C SER A 103 11.78 13.39 1.93
N ASP A 104 10.47 13.28 2.19
CA ASP A 104 9.45 13.23 1.16
C ASP A 104 9.12 14.63 0.60
N SER A 105 8.55 14.69 -0.60
CA SER A 105 8.07 15.94 -1.22
C SER A 105 6.93 16.61 -0.44
N THR A 106 6.29 15.87 0.47
CA THR A 106 5.23 16.33 1.36
C THR A 106 5.73 17.10 2.58
N THR A 107 7.03 17.06 2.90
CA THR A 107 7.59 17.76 4.07
C THR A 107 7.30 19.26 4.03
N SER A 108 6.40 19.73 4.90
CA SER A 108 6.07 21.13 5.06
C SER A 108 7.11 21.81 5.95
N ILE A 109 7.62 22.95 5.50
CA ILE A 109 8.55 23.76 6.28
C ILE A 109 7.75 24.95 6.79
N GLU A 110 7.67 25.10 8.10
CA GLU A 110 7.16 26.31 8.73
C GLU A 110 8.34 27.17 9.15
N LEU A 111 8.36 28.43 8.70
CA LEU A 111 9.35 29.40 9.15
C LEU A 111 8.87 30.06 10.44
N PRO A 112 9.80 30.50 11.32
CA PRO A 112 9.45 31.38 12.42
C PRO A 112 8.78 32.65 11.88
N ASN A 113 7.82 33.17 12.65
CA ASN A 113 7.05 34.37 12.33
C ASN A 113 7.96 35.54 11.93
N ASP A 114 7.48 36.38 11.00
CA ASP A 114 8.18 37.56 10.51
C ASP A 114 8.68 38.46 11.65
N ASP A 115 9.98 38.76 11.66
CA ASP A 115 10.51 39.85 12.47
C ASP A 115 10.06 41.20 11.89
N ALA A 116 9.87 42.21 12.73
CA ALA A 116 9.44 43.55 12.29
C ALA A 116 10.33 44.15 11.17
N ASN A 117 11.59 43.70 11.08
CA ASN A 117 12.60 44.18 10.13
C ASN A 117 12.89 43.23 8.94
N LYS A 118 12.54 41.93 9.00
CA LYS A 118 12.85 40.94 7.96
C LYS A 118 11.59 40.18 7.56
N MET A 119 11.34 40.05 6.26
CA MET A 119 10.26 39.22 5.72
C MET A 119 10.80 37.86 5.31
N ASN A 120 10.18 36.80 5.84
CA ASN A 120 10.54 35.41 5.56
C ASN A 120 9.62 34.86 4.47
N VAL A 121 10.19 34.45 3.33
CA VAL A 121 9.40 33.91 2.20
C VAL A 121 9.90 32.53 1.80
N ILE A 122 8.98 31.56 1.78
CA ILE A 122 9.23 30.20 1.30
C ILE A 122 8.84 30.09 -0.17
N ILE A 123 9.73 29.50 -0.96
CA ILE A 123 9.51 29.20 -2.37
C ILE A 123 9.70 27.71 -2.56
N ASP A 124 8.60 26.96 -2.66
CA ASP A 124 8.66 25.55 -3.05
C ASP A 124 8.86 25.42 -4.57
N LEU A 125 9.81 24.58 -4.96
CA LEU A 125 10.11 24.27 -6.35
C LEU A 125 10.04 22.76 -6.56
N THR A 126 9.20 22.34 -7.51
CA THR A 126 9.09 20.96 -7.97
C THR A 126 9.79 20.78 -9.31
N PRO A 127 10.36 19.60 -9.62
CA PRO A 127 11.08 19.36 -10.87
C PRO A 127 10.19 19.58 -12.10
N LYS A 128 8.88 19.30 -11.97
CA LYS A 128 7.86 19.51 -13.01
C LYS A 128 7.64 20.99 -13.33
N GLU A 129 7.76 21.88 -12.34
CA GLU A 129 7.59 23.32 -12.50
C GLU A 129 8.85 24.02 -13.03
N SER A 130 10.01 23.37 -12.94
CA SER A 130 11.33 23.93 -13.27
C SER A 130 12.03 23.19 -14.42
N PRO A 131 11.48 23.19 -15.65
CA PRO A 131 12.14 22.54 -16.78
C PRO A 131 13.40 23.28 -17.24
N ASN A 132 13.49 24.59 -16.98
CA ASN A 132 14.64 25.43 -17.33
C ASN A 132 14.85 26.54 -16.30
N VAL A 133 16.04 27.15 -16.33
CA VAL A 133 16.46 28.20 -15.38
C VAL A 133 15.50 29.40 -15.41
N ARG A 134 15.02 29.78 -16.60
CA ARG A 134 14.09 30.91 -16.79
C ARG A 134 12.75 30.69 -16.07
N MET A 135 12.17 29.51 -16.20
CA MET A 135 10.90 29.16 -15.56
C MET A 135 11.06 29.06 -14.06
N MET A 136 12.16 28.47 -13.59
CA MET A 136 12.47 28.40 -12.17
C MET A 136 12.59 29.80 -11.54
N LEU A 137 13.29 30.72 -12.20
CA LEU A 137 13.37 32.11 -11.75
C LEU A 137 12.00 32.82 -11.76
N ARG A 138 11.28 32.75 -12.87
CA ARG A 138 9.96 33.42 -13.00
C ARG A 138 8.97 32.94 -11.95
N ARG A 139 8.90 31.62 -11.72
CA ARG A 139 8.01 31.03 -10.70
C ARG A 139 8.44 31.41 -9.29
N SER A 140 9.74 31.42 -9.03
CA SER A 140 10.29 31.88 -7.75
C SER A 140 9.89 33.31 -7.45
N MET A 141 10.06 34.21 -8.42
CA MET A 141 9.72 35.63 -8.27
C MET A 141 8.20 35.85 -8.17
N PHE A 142 7.41 35.07 -8.90
CA PHE A 142 5.95 35.09 -8.79
C PHE A 142 5.45 34.66 -7.42
N ARG A 143 6.00 33.56 -6.87
CA ARG A 143 5.68 33.09 -5.52
C ARG A 143 6.13 34.10 -4.45
N LEU A 144 7.32 34.70 -4.63
CA LEU A 144 7.80 35.79 -3.78
C LEU A 144 6.80 36.95 -3.74
N LEU A 145 6.39 37.45 -4.91
CA LEU A 145 5.49 38.59 -5.00
C LEU A 145 4.12 38.26 -4.39
N SER A 146 3.57 37.09 -4.71
CA SER A 146 2.29 36.62 -4.16
C SER A 146 2.32 36.54 -2.63
N ALA A 147 3.42 36.01 -2.07
CA ALA A 147 3.62 35.96 -0.62
C ALA A 147 3.79 37.37 -0.02
N ALA A 148 4.49 38.28 -0.70
CA ALA A 148 4.70 39.67 -0.27
C ALA A 148 3.43 40.54 -0.33
N GLU A 149 2.50 40.23 -1.23
CA GLU A 149 1.22 40.94 -1.34
C GLU A 149 0.17 40.45 -0.34
N SER A 150 0.18 39.17 0.02
CA SER A 150 -0.81 38.57 0.94
C SER A 150 -0.95 39.32 2.29
N PRO A 151 0.10 39.81 2.98
CA PRO A 151 -0.06 40.61 4.20
C PRO A 151 -0.49 42.07 3.94
N ASN A 152 -0.34 42.57 2.71
CA ASN A 152 -0.69 43.95 2.33
C ASN A 152 -2.11 44.09 1.78
N GLN A 153 -2.76 43.00 1.34
CA GLN A 153 -4.13 43.00 0.84
C GLN A 153 -5.18 42.96 1.97
N THR A 154 -4.89 42.31 3.10
CA THR A 154 -5.76 42.31 4.29
C THR A 154 -5.98 43.71 4.87
N THR A 155 -5.00 44.60 4.75
CA THR A 155 -5.13 46.02 5.17
C THR A 155 -5.85 46.90 4.15
N LYS A 156 -5.85 46.56 2.85
CA LYS A 156 -6.56 47.32 1.81
C LYS A 156 -8.04 46.93 1.67
N ASN A 157 -8.42 45.71 2.02
CA ASN A 157 -9.81 45.24 1.89
C ASN A 157 -10.77 45.79 2.97
N VAL A 158 -10.27 46.31 4.09
CA VAL A 158 -11.10 46.99 5.12
C VAL A 158 -11.54 48.40 4.67
N LEU A 159 -10.86 49.02 3.69
CA LEU A 159 -11.17 50.37 3.21
C LEU A 159 -12.00 50.40 1.92
N LYS A 160 -12.32 49.25 1.32
CA LYS A 160 -13.09 49.16 0.05
C LYS A 160 -14.52 48.64 0.21
N THR A 161 -14.95 48.28 1.42
CA THR A 161 -16.27 47.69 1.68
C THR A 161 -17.42 48.70 1.80
N GLU A 162 -17.33 49.88 1.17
CA GLU A 162 -18.44 50.86 1.23
C GLU A 162 -19.05 51.29 -0.11
N HIS A 163 -18.47 51.00 -1.29
CA HIS A 163 -19.13 51.38 -2.55
C HIS A 163 -18.92 50.38 -3.68
N SER A 164 -19.95 49.56 -3.96
CA SER A 164 -20.69 49.51 -5.24
C SER A 164 -21.45 48.18 -5.38
N GLU A 165 -22.78 48.26 -5.28
CA GLU A 165 -23.72 47.29 -5.84
C GLU A 165 -23.89 47.54 -7.35
N ASP A 166 -24.33 46.50 -8.06
CA ASP A 166 -24.84 46.45 -9.44
C ASP A 166 -23.84 46.40 -10.62
N LEU A 167 -23.63 45.19 -11.19
CA LEU A 167 -24.27 44.72 -12.43
C LEU A 167 -23.67 43.39 -12.95
N VAL A 168 -24.55 42.65 -13.62
CA VAL A 168 -24.49 41.27 -14.11
C VAL A 168 -23.77 41.20 -15.48
N GLU A 169 -23.10 40.09 -15.81
CA GLU A 169 -23.48 39.13 -16.87
C GLU A 169 -22.32 38.28 -17.43
N VAL A 170 -22.71 37.13 -17.99
CA VAL A 170 -21.97 35.89 -18.26
C VAL A 170 -21.06 35.98 -19.48
N GLY A 171 -19.86 35.41 -19.40
CA GLY A 171 -18.98 35.21 -20.56
C GLY A 171 -17.74 34.38 -20.22
N ASP A 172 -17.76 33.13 -20.70
CA ASP A 172 -16.69 32.13 -20.76
C ASP A 172 -15.25 32.66 -20.62
N GLY A 173 -14.63 32.44 -19.45
CA GLY A 173 -13.36 33.05 -19.06
C GLY A 173 -12.30 32.02 -18.69
N LEU A 174 -11.27 31.92 -19.54
CA LEU A 174 -9.90 31.62 -19.11
C LEU A 174 -9.45 32.77 -18.19
N ASP A 175 -9.95 32.77 -16.96
CA ASP A 175 -9.56 33.73 -15.94
C ASP A 175 -8.18 33.35 -15.39
N LEU A 176 -7.16 33.71 -16.17
CA LEU A 176 -5.97 34.34 -15.62
C LEU A 176 -6.44 35.58 -14.86
N ALA A 177 -6.94 35.35 -13.64
CA ALA A 177 -7.35 36.40 -12.72
C ALA A 177 -6.16 37.35 -12.56
N SER A 178 -6.31 38.52 -13.18
CA SER A 178 -5.41 39.64 -13.14
C SER A 178 -5.31 40.13 -11.70
N SER A 179 -4.29 39.65 -11.00
CA SER A 179 -3.72 40.38 -9.86
C SER A 179 -3.36 41.81 -10.33
N PRO A 180 -3.49 42.84 -9.49
CA PRO A 180 -3.17 44.20 -9.87
C PRO A 180 -1.69 44.26 -10.25
N ASP A 181 -1.40 44.30 -11.55
CA ASP A 181 -0.04 44.31 -12.07
C ASP A 181 0.70 45.52 -11.49
N LEU A 182 1.60 45.27 -10.53
CA LEU A 182 2.57 46.25 -10.08
C LEU A 182 3.59 46.59 -11.20
N GLY A 183 3.44 46.01 -12.40
CA GLY A 183 4.27 46.25 -13.58
C GLY A 183 5.72 45.79 -13.39
N VAL A 184 5.99 44.94 -12.39
CA VAL A 184 7.35 44.51 -12.06
C VAL A 184 7.70 43.27 -12.87
N SER A 185 8.83 43.33 -13.58
CA SER A 185 9.40 42.18 -14.28
C SER A 185 9.74 41.05 -13.30
N TYR A 186 9.31 39.83 -13.61
CA TYR A 186 9.63 38.61 -12.84
C TYR A 186 11.07 38.15 -13.08
N ASP A 187 12.03 38.94 -12.61
CA ASP A 187 13.46 38.68 -12.67
C ASP A 187 14.14 39.06 -11.34
N LEU A 188 15.47 38.88 -11.26
CA LEU A 188 16.24 39.22 -10.07
C LEU A 188 16.24 40.73 -9.72
N SER A 189 15.77 41.62 -10.60
CA SER A 189 15.62 43.03 -10.26
C SER A 189 14.56 43.26 -9.20
N LEU A 190 13.57 42.34 -9.07
CA LEU A 190 12.59 42.35 -7.99
C LEU A 190 13.28 42.19 -6.63
N VAL A 191 14.24 41.26 -6.55
CA VAL A 191 15.02 41.00 -5.34
C VAL A 191 15.86 42.23 -4.96
N GLN A 192 16.44 42.92 -5.95
CA GLN A 192 17.21 44.16 -5.74
C GLN A 192 16.33 45.31 -5.24
N ASN A 193 15.15 45.46 -5.83
CA ASN A 193 14.23 46.56 -5.51
C ASN A 193 13.32 46.24 -4.33
N PHE A 194 13.38 45.03 -3.77
CA PHE A 194 12.51 44.58 -2.69
C PHE A 194 12.52 45.52 -1.49
N ARG A 195 13.71 45.96 -1.05
CA ARG A 195 13.86 46.92 0.05
C ARG A 195 13.21 48.27 -0.26
N LYS A 196 13.27 48.74 -1.51
CA LYS A 196 12.64 50.01 -1.92
C LYS A 196 11.12 49.89 -1.91
N ILE A 197 10.59 48.74 -2.31
CA ILE A 197 9.15 48.50 -2.46
C ILE A 197 8.50 48.21 -1.09
N PHE A 198 9.10 47.34 -0.28
CA PHE A 198 8.49 46.80 0.94
C PHE A 198 9.13 47.30 2.25
N ARG A 199 10.24 48.06 2.18
CA ARG A 199 10.97 48.65 3.33
C ARG A 199 11.44 47.66 4.42
N LYS A 200 11.39 46.35 4.15
CA LYS A 200 11.91 45.28 5.01
C LYS A 200 13.08 44.57 4.32
N GLY A 201 13.97 43.97 5.13
CA GLY A 201 14.95 43.00 4.64
C GLY A 201 14.27 41.71 4.19
N LEU A 202 14.95 40.89 3.38
CA LEU A 202 14.35 39.69 2.77
C LEU A 202 15.15 38.43 3.12
N LYS A 203 14.48 37.44 3.70
CA LYS A 203 15.00 36.08 3.86
C LYS A 203 14.25 35.15 2.92
N LEU A 204 14.94 34.70 1.87
CA LEU A 204 14.44 33.79 0.86
C LEU A 204 14.80 32.36 1.21
N VAL A 205 13.82 31.49 1.37
CA VAL A 205 14.02 30.06 1.60
C VAL A 205 13.52 29.30 0.38
N PHE A 206 14.46 28.78 -0.41
CA PHE A 206 14.15 27.90 -1.54
C PHE A 206 14.03 26.47 -1.05
N ASN A 207 12.86 25.87 -1.19
CA ASN A 207 12.61 24.49 -0.84
C ASN A 207 12.51 23.64 -2.11
N PHE A 208 13.56 22.89 -2.40
CA PHE A 208 13.59 21.96 -3.53
C PHE A 208 13.08 20.59 -3.08
N LYS A 209 11.86 20.24 -3.49
CA LYS A 209 11.14 19.07 -2.95
C LYS A 209 11.71 17.71 -3.34
N GLU A 210 12.26 17.58 -4.55
CA GLU A 210 12.81 16.31 -5.08
C GLU A 210 14.06 16.58 -5.91
N VAL A 211 15.17 16.91 -5.25
CA VAL A 211 16.40 17.37 -5.92
C VAL A 211 16.96 16.31 -6.88
N ASP A 212 16.82 15.03 -6.54
CA ASP A 212 17.32 13.90 -7.34
C ASP A 212 16.68 13.82 -8.74
N SER A 213 15.47 14.36 -8.92
CA SER A 213 14.76 14.38 -10.21
C SER A 213 15.03 15.64 -11.04
N PHE A 214 15.74 16.64 -10.50
CA PHE A 214 16.11 17.82 -11.27
C PHE A 214 17.24 17.52 -12.24
N ASN A 215 17.21 18.19 -13.40
CA ASN A 215 18.39 18.25 -14.24
C ASN A 215 19.50 19.04 -13.51
N SER A 216 20.61 18.37 -13.20
CA SER A 216 21.71 18.94 -12.43
C SER A 216 22.32 20.19 -13.06
N GLN A 217 22.30 20.30 -14.40
CA GLN A 217 22.79 21.50 -15.10
C GLN A 217 21.92 22.72 -14.81
N VAL A 218 20.59 22.55 -14.84
CA VAL A 218 19.62 23.62 -14.59
C VAL A 218 19.71 24.08 -13.14
N LEU A 219 19.83 23.15 -12.19
CA LEU A 219 20.01 23.48 -10.78
C LEU A 219 21.32 24.25 -10.53
N ASP A 220 22.41 23.81 -11.15
CA ASP A 220 23.72 24.43 -11.01
C ASP A 220 23.76 25.86 -11.60
N ASP A 221 23.22 26.04 -12.81
CA ASP A 221 23.11 27.36 -13.43
C ASP A 221 22.22 28.31 -12.60
N PHE A 222 21.17 27.79 -11.97
CA PHE A 222 20.32 28.57 -11.09
C PHE A 222 21.01 28.97 -9.78
N ILE A 223 21.76 28.08 -9.14
CA ILE A 223 22.54 28.42 -7.95
C ILE A 223 23.58 29.49 -8.30
N ASN A 224 24.21 29.40 -9.48
CA ASN A 224 25.12 30.44 -9.96
C ASN A 224 24.41 31.77 -10.26
N LEU A 225 23.16 31.73 -10.74
CA LEU A 225 22.34 32.92 -10.91
C LEU A 225 21.99 33.57 -9.55
N LEU A 226 21.60 32.77 -8.54
CA LEU A 226 21.34 33.23 -7.18
C LEU A 226 22.59 33.77 -6.47
N LYS A 227 23.79 33.35 -6.89
CA LYS A 227 25.05 33.89 -6.36
C LYS A 227 25.15 35.41 -6.60
N SER A 228 24.59 35.91 -7.71
CA SER A 228 24.60 37.35 -8.00
C SER A 228 23.76 38.17 -7.02
N SER A 229 22.69 37.58 -6.45
CA SER A 229 21.83 38.21 -5.44
C SER A 229 22.40 38.19 -4.02
N LEU A 230 23.46 37.43 -3.75
CA LEU A 230 24.11 37.42 -2.44
C LEU A 230 24.96 38.66 -2.15
N ASN A 231 25.23 39.50 -3.15
CA ASN A 231 26.02 40.72 -2.97
C ASN A 231 25.24 41.85 -2.26
N TYR A 232 23.94 41.69 -2.05
CA TYR A 232 23.10 42.68 -1.37
C TYR A 232 23.05 42.39 0.13
N GLU A 233 23.45 43.37 0.96
CA GLU A 233 23.58 43.20 2.42
C GLU A 233 22.26 42.87 3.14
N ASP A 234 21.12 43.25 2.57
CA ASP A 234 19.80 43.07 3.19
C ASP A 234 19.10 41.75 2.83
N ILE A 235 19.78 40.84 2.11
CA ILE A 235 19.18 39.64 1.53
C ILE A 235 19.89 38.38 2.02
N GLU A 236 19.13 37.53 2.69
CA GLU A 236 19.59 36.21 3.14
C GLU A 236 18.93 35.14 2.27
N ILE A 237 19.73 34.28 1.64
CA ILE A 237 19.22 33.16 0.82
C ILE A 237 19.57 31.85 1.50
N CYS A 238 18.54 31.08 1.85
CA CYS A 238 18.62 29.72 2.35
C CYS A 238 18.17 28.74 1.27
N LEU A 239 18.93 27.67 1.08
CA LEU A 239 18.61 26.58 0.15
C LEU A 239 18.31 25.33 0.96
N VAL A 240 17.07 24.87 0.94
CA VAL A 240 16.66 23.58 1.51
C VAL A 240 16.56 22.56 0.37
N LEU A 241 17.39 21.53 0.45
CA LEU A 241 17.55 20.52 -0.58
C LEU A 241 17.06 19.18 -0.03
N ASN A 242 15.87 18.75 -0.48
CA ASN A 242 15.31 17.45 -0.15
C ASN A 242 15.94 16.38 -1.05
N ILE A 243 16.79 15.55 -0.45
CA ILE A 243 17.48 14.45 -1.10
C ILE A 243 16.87 13.16 -0.59
N ASN A 244 16.36 12.33 -1.50
CA ASN A 244 15.82 11.04 -1.13
C ASN A 244 16.94 10.01 -0.92
N THR A 245 17.97 10.08 -1.76
CA THR A 245 19.07 9.10 -1.76
C THR A 245 20.24 9.50 -0.87
N ASN A 246 21.40 9.77 -1.46
CA ASN A 246 22.66 10.03 -0.78
C ASN A 246 23.22 11.37 -1.19
N LEU A 247 23.77 12.11 -0.22
CA LEU A 247 24.50 13.35 -0.47
C LEU A 247 25.64 13.18 -1.49
N SER A 248 26.27 12.00 -1.50
CA SER A 248 27.32 11.63 -2.44
C SER A 248 26.88 11.68 -3.91
N ASN A 249 25.60 11.43 -4.21
CA ASN A 249 25.07 11.51 -5.58
C ASN A 249 25.03 12.98 -6.04
N ILE A 250 24.50 13.87 -5.20
CA ILE A 250 24.46 15.31 -5.47
C ILE A 250 25.88 15.89 -5.64
N GLN A 251 26.84 15.44 -4.84
CA GLN A 251 28.24 15.87 -4.98
C GLN A 251 28.89 15.44 -6.30
N LYS A 252 28.44 14.34 -6.92
CA LYS A 252 28.94 13.91 -8.23
C LYS A 252 28.29 14.70 -9.37
N ASN A 253 27.03 15.08 -9.22
CA ASN A 253 26.24 15.66 -10.29
C ASN A 253 26.40 17.19 -10.43
N LEU A 254 26.80 17.90 -9.37
CA LEU A 254 27.03 19.35 -9.40
C LEU A 254 28.48 19.70 -9.76
N ARG A 255 28.71 20.87 -10.39
CA ARG A 255 30.08 21.36 -10.63
C ARG A 255 30.79 21.63 -9.30
N GLN A 256 32.11 21.39 -9.30
CA GLN A 256 32.95 21.58 -8.11
C GLN A 256 32.98 23.04 -7.61
N SER A 257 32.80 24.03 -8.49
CA SER A 257 32.66 25.44 -8.11
C SER A 257 31.43 25.68 -7.24
N THR A 258 30.32 25.05 -7.58
CA THR A 258 29.02 25.18 -6.90
C THR A 258 29.04 24.42 -5.58
N ILE A 259 29.67 23.25 -5.55
CA ILE A 259 29.88 22.49 -4.30
C ILE A 259 30.72 23.30 -3.30
N ARG A 260 31.80 23.95 -3.74
CA ARG A 260 32.61 24.83 -2.88
C ARG A 260 31.81 25.99 -2.30
N LEU A 261 30.80 26.48 -3.04
CA LEU A 261 29.91 27.55 -2.59
C LEU A 261 28.94 27.04 -1.51
N LEU A 262 28.33 25.87 -1.74
CA LEU A 262 27.40 25.24 -0.79
C LEU A 262 28.12 24.76 0.50
N LYS A 263 29.38 24.31 0.40
CA LYS A 263 30.18 23.81 1.53
C LYS A 263 30.53 24.85 2.58
N LYS A 264 30.35 26.14 2.32
CA LYS A 264 30.69 27.20 3.29
C LYS A 264 29.87 27.06 4.56
N ASN A 265 28.54 26.98 4.42
CA ASN A 265 27.59 26.79 5.51
C ASN A 265 26.55 25.76 5.08
N PHE A 266 26.83 24.49 5.37
CA PHE A 266 25.85 23.43 5.17
C PHE A 266 25.56 22.73 6.48
N SER A 267 24.29 22.37 6.63
CA SER A 267 23.78 21.53 7.69
C SER A 267 23.14 20.31 7.04
N VAL A 268 23.35 19.14 7.63
CA VAL A 268 22.74 17.90 7.18
C VAL A 268 21.84 17.44 8.29
N ILE A 269 20.55 17.33 7.99
CA ILE A 269 19.59 16.69 8.86
C ILE A 269 19.18 15.39 8.19
N ASP A 270 19.34 14.30 8.92
CA ASP A 270 18.80 13.01 8.52
C ASP A 270 17.40 12.88 9.08
N LEU A 271 16.43 13.03 8.19
CA LEU A 271 15.00 12.97 8.47
C LEU A 271 14.43 11.57 8.20
N SER A 272 15.26 10.58 7.93
CA SER A 272 14.77 9.22 7.74
C SER A 272 13.94 8.79 8.94
N HIS A 273 12.69 8.42 8.69
CA HIS A 273 11.78 7.82 9.68
C HIS A 273 12.38 6.59 10.39
N ASN A 274 13.50 6.06 9.89
CA ASN A 274 14.20 4.90 10.39
C ASN A 274 15.40 5.21 11.31
N LYS A 275 15.69 6.47 11.64
CA LYS A 275 16.80 6.80 12.54
C LYS A 275 16.56 6.19 13.92
N GLY A 276 17.32 5.12 14.23
CA GLY A 276 17.26 4.39 15.50
C GLY A 276 15.99 3.57 15.73
N PHE A 277 15.18 3.28 14.69
CA PHE A 277 13.89 2.59 14.79
C PHE A 277 12.88 3.22 15.78
N LYS A 278 13.15 4.42 16.31
CA LYS A 278 12.40 5.04 17.42
C LYS A 278 10.90 5.08 17.14
N TYR A 279 10.50 5.60 15.99
CA TYR A 279 9.09 5.75 15.63
C TYR A 279 8.43 4.42 15.25
N ALA A 280 9.16 3.51 14.60
CA ALA A 280 8.66 2.17 14.31
C ALA A 280 8.42 1.38 15.61
N ASN A 281 9.34 1.46 16.56
CA ASN A 281 9.22 0.86 17.89
C ASN A 281 8.06 1.49 18.66
N GLN A 282 7.89 2.81 18.63
CA GLN A 282 6.76 3.48 19.29
C GLN A 282 5.41 3.05 18.70
N THR A 283 5.32 2.93 17.37
CA THR A 283 4.09 2.46 16.70
C THR A 283 3.81 1.01 17.02
N PHE A 284 4.83 0.14 16.99
CA PHE A 284 4.67 -1.26 17.36
C PHE A 284 4.32 -1.43 18.85
N GLN A 285 4.93 -0.65 19.74
CA GLN A 285 4.58 -0.64 21.17
C GLN A 285 3.15 -0.14 21.39
N SER A 286 2.73 0.89 20.67
CA SER A 286 1.36 1.41 20.74
C SER A 286 0.37 0.33 20.28
N PHE A 287 0.70 -0.38 19.20
CA PHE A 287 -0.07 -1.55 18.77
C PHE A 287 -0.13 -2.63 19.85
N LEU A 288 1.00 -3.03 20.44
CA LEU A 288 1.04 -4.00 21.53
C LEU A 288 0.18 -3.56 22.73
N ASN A 289 0.17 -2.27 23.06
CA ASN A 289 -0.67 -1.73 24.13
C ASN A 289 -2.16 -1.76 23.80
N THR A 290 -2.56 -1.58 22.54
CA THR A 290 -3.98 -1.67 22.15
C THR A 290 -4.48 -3.12 22.12
N VAL A 291 -3.60 -4.06 21.76
CA VAL A 291 -3.90 -5.49 21.76
C VAL A 291 -3.58 -6.20 23.09
N ASP A 292 -3.05 -5.48 24.08
CA ASP A 292 -2.59 -6.05 25.35
C ASP A 292 -3.74 -6.79 26.06
N GLY A 293 -3.48 -8.04 26.46
CA GLY A 293 -4.46 -8.94 27.08
C GLY A 293 -5.60 -9.41 26.16
N LYS A 294 -5.58 -9.09 24.86
CA LYS A 294 -6.67 -9.37 23.92
C LYS A 294 -6.26 -10.23 22.74
N LEU A 295 -5.10 -9.91 22.14
CA LEU A 295 -4.55 -10.65 21.01
C LEU A 295 -3.06 -10.91 21.20
N ASN A 296 -2.64 -12.05 20.70
CA ASN A 296 -1.25 -12.46 20.63
C ASN A 296 -0.72 -12.32 19.20
N LEU A 297 0.59 -12.21 19.07
CA LEU A 297 1.27 -12.19 17.77
C LEU A 297 2.07 -13.48 17.63
N SER A 298 1.86 -14.20 16.53
CA SER A 298 2.64 -15.38 16.15
C SER A 298 4.07 -15.00 15.75
N SER A 299 5.03 -15.88 15.99
CA SER A 299 6.42 -15.69 15.55
C SER A 299 6.54 -15.57 14.04
N GLU A 300 5.77 -16.36 13.28
CA GLU A 300 5.78 -16.32 11.81
C GLU A 300 5.25 -14.98 11.27
N PHE A 301 4.27 -14.40 11.96
CA PHE A 301 3.73 -13.09 11.60
C PHE A 301 4.74 -11.97 11.86
N VAL A 302 5.45 -12.03 12.98
CA VAL A 302 6.49 -11.04 13.32
C VAL A 302 7.69 -11.17 12.38
N GLU A 303 8.13 -12.38 12.03
CA GLU A 303 9.15 -12.63 11.00
C GLU A 303 8.74 -12.01 9.67
N PHE A 304 7.49 -12.22 9.25
CA PHE A 304 6.94 -11.60 8.06
C PHE A 304 6.99 -10.06 8.10
N ILE A 305 6.67 -9.44 9.24
CA ILE A 305 6.80 -7.98 9.41
C ILE A 305 8.25 -7.56 9.22
N LEU A 306 9.20 -8.24 9.88
CA LEU A 306 10.63 -7.92 9.80
C LEU A 306 11.15 -8.00 8.36
N ASP A 307 10.86 -9.09 7.65
CA ASP A 307 11.27 -9.31 6.27
C ASP A 307 10.68 -8.27 5.32
N LYS A 308 9.43 -7.88 5.51
CA LYS A 308 8.78 -6.89 4.63
C LYS A 308 9.23 -5.47 4.94
N MET A 309 9.49 -5.14 6.20
CA MET A 309 10.06 -3.85 6.59
C MET A 309 11.51 -3.68 6.12
N SER A 310 12.33 -4.73 6.18
CA SER A 310 13.72 -4.65 5.70
C SER A 310 13.81 -4.35 4.19
N ASN A 311 12.80 -4.78 3.42
CA ASN A 311 12.74 -4.56 1.98
C ASN A 311 12.35 -3.12 1.57
N ASN A 312 11.71 -2.34 2.45
CA ASN A 312 11.28 -0.97 2.15
C ASN A 312 11.87 0.06 3.11
N SER A 313 13.05 0.60 2.79
CA SER A 313 13.75 1.51 3.70
C SER A 313 13.15 2.92 3.82
N THR A 314 12.31 3.38 2.87
CA THR A 314 11.85 4.78 2.81
C THR A 314 10.53 5.02 3.56
N HIS A 315 9.55 4.11 3.46
CA HIS A 315 8.21 4.26 4.07
C HIS A 315 7.86 3.13 5.05
N ASN A 316 8.75 2.89 6.01
CA ASN A 316 8.58 1.83 7.00
C ASN A 316 7.35 1.98 7.90
N LEU A 317 7.06 3.20 8.36
CA LEU A 317 5.95 3.45 9.27
C LEU A 317 4.60 3.16 8.62
N GLN A 318 4.35 3.71 7.43
CA GLN A 318 3.09 3.50 6.72
C GLN A 318 2.89 2.03 6.32
N LEU A 319 3.98 1.34 5.93
CA LEU A 319 3.93 -0.08 5.61
C LEU A 319 3.60 -0.92 6.84
N LEU A 320 4.24 -0.63 7.99
CA LEU A 320 3.97 -1.30 9.25
C LEU A 320 2.50 -1.12 9.66
N THR A 321 1.99 0.12 9.67
CA THR A 321 0.59 0.41 9.97
C THR A 321 -0.35 -0.38 9.05
N LYS A 322 -0.08 -0.37 7.73
CA LYS A 322 -0.87 -1.13 6.75
C LYS A 322 -0.89 -2.65 7.01
N ILE A 323 0.25 -3.24 7.37
CA ILE A 323 0.35 -4.68 7.67
C ILE A 323 -0.45 -5.00 8.95
N LEU A 324 -0.27 -4.23 10.01
CA LEU A 324 -0.96 -4.41 11.28
C LEU A 324 -2.48 -4.24 11.11
N ASP A 325 -2.92 -3.23 10.36
CA ASP A 325 -4.35 -3.01 10.09
C ASP A 325 -4.99 -4.13 9.29
N TYR A 326 -4.31 -4.58 8.23
CA TYR A 326 -4.81 -5.67 7.42
C TYR A 326 -4.88 -6.97 8.21
N SER A 327 -3.94 -7.20 9.13
CA SER A 327 -3.95 -8.35 10.04
C SER A 327 -5.13 -8.29 11.02
N LEU A 328 -5.39 -7.11 11.61
CA LEU A 328 -6.52 -6.88 12.51
C LEU A 328 -7.85 -7.07 11.76
N MET A 329 -7.96 -6.48 10.56
CA MET A 329 -9.14 -6.63 9.70
C MET A 329 -9.40 -8.10 9.35
N SER A 330 -8.35 -8.84 9.00
CA SER A 330 -8.45 -10.28 8.68
C SER A 330 -8.94 -11.09 9.87
N TYR A 331 -8.37 -10.84 11.06
CA TYR A 331 -8.77 -11.51 12.30
C TYR A 331 -10.25 -11.33 12.62
N PHE A 332 -10.74 -10.07 12.65
CA PHE A 332 -12.15 -9.79 12.92
C PHE A 332 -13.08 -10.28 11.82
N PHE A 333 -12.62 -10.39 10.58
CA PHE A 333 -13.42 -10.90 9.47
C PHE A 333 -13.59 -12.42 9.51
N GLN A 334 -12.51 -13.16 9.79
CA GLN A 334 -12.50 -14.63 9.70
C GLN A 334 -12.89 -15.36 11.00
N ASN A 335 -12.60 -14.78 12.17
CA ASN A 335 -12.73 -15.47 13.46
C ASN A 335 -14.05 -15.13 14.17
N PRO A 336 -14.90 -16.14 14.47
CA PRO A 336 -16.13 -15.91 15.22
C PRO A 336 -15.88 -15.67 16.71
N PHE A 337 -14.72 -16.08 17.24
CA PHE A 337 -14.32 -15.89 18.64
C PHE A 337 -13.84 -14.48 18.98
N SER A 338 -13.68 -13.61 17.96
CA SER A 338 -13.22 -12.23 18.15
C SER A 338 -14.16 -11.38 19.02
N VAL A 339 -15.43 -11.78 19.19
CA VAL A 339 -16.37 -11.12 20.11
C VAL A 339 -16.04 -11.36 21.59
N PHE A 340 -15.33 -12.44 21.93
CA PHE A 340 -15.00 -12.82 23.31
C PHE A 340 -13.74 -12.14 23.84
N ILE A 341 -13.13 -11.26 23.06
CA ILE A 341 -12.13 -10.31 23.55
C ILE A 341 -12.70 -9.42 24.65
N ASP A 342 -14.00 -9.13 24.57
CA ASP A 342 -14.73 -8.47 25.65
C ASP A 342 -15.42 -9.55 26.52
N GLN A 343 -15.01 -9.61 27.78
CA GLN A 343 -15.51 -10.56 28.79
C GLN A 343 -17.03 -10.48 28.96
N THR A 344 -17.65 -9.33 28.67
CA THR A 344 -19.11 -9.18 28.78
C THR A 344 -19.88 -10.06 27.79
N ASN A 345 -19.26 -10.44 26.68
CA ASN A 345 -19.90 -11.21 25.61
C ASN A 345 -19.89 -12.72 25.86
N VAL A 346 -19.18 -13.22 26.88
CA VAL A 346 -19.17 -14.63 27.28
C VAL A 346 -20.58 -15.12 27.66
N ARG A 347 -21.48 -14.22 28.07
CA ARG A 347 -22.89 -14.56 28.35
C ARG A 347 -23.72 -14.98 27.14
N HIS A 348 -23.23 -14.71 25.92
CA HIS A 348 -23.88 -15.07 24.67
C HIS A 348 -23.23 -16.28 24.00
N PHE A 349 -22.57 -17.11 24.79
CA PHE A 349 -21.90 -18.30 24.29
C PHE A 349 -22.95 -19.33 23.83
N ASP A 350 -22.93 -19.69 22.55
CA ASP A 350 -23.82 -20.70 21.96
C ASP A 350 -23.10 -22.06 21.83
N GLU A 351 -23.86 -23.16 21.84
CA GLU A 351 -23.32 -24.53 21.62
C GLU A 351 -22.53 -24.68 20.30
N ASN A 352 -22.78 -23.82 19.31
CA ASN A 352 -22.07 -23.83 18.03
C ASN A 352 -20.59 -23.41 18.14
N TYR A 353 -20.18 -22.78 19.24
CA TYR A 353 -18.80 -22.37 19.51
C TYR A 353 -17.96 -23.48 20.15
N LEU A 354 -18.59 -24.53 20.72
CA LEU A 354 -17.89 -25.65 21.37
C LEU A 354 -17.08 -26.53 20.40
N PRO A 355 -17.61 -26.97 19.24
CA PRO A 355 -16.87 -27.89 18.37
C PRO A 355 -15.55 -27.31 17.83
N PRO A 356 -15.45 -26.01 17.49
CA PRO A 356 -14.16 -25.41 17.14
C PRO A 356 -13.19 -25.26 18.33
N LEU A 357 -13.67 -25.04 19.56
CA LEU A 357 -12.81 -24.96 20.75
C LEU A 357 -12.10 -26.29 21.04
N VAL A 358 -12.84 -27.40 20.99
CA VAL A 358 -12.28 -28.75 21.21
C VAL A 358 -11.24 -29.10 20.14
N LYS A 359 -11.33 -28.49 18.94
CA LYS A 359 -10.39 -28.69 17.84
C LYS A 359 -9.10 -27.87 17.96
N CYS A 360 -8.96 -27.04 19.00
CA CYS A 360 -7.77 -26.21 19.19
C CYS A 360 -6.56 -27.09 19.56
N PRO A 361 -5.40 -26.94 18.89
CA PRO A 361 -4.25 -27.82 19.11
C PRO A 361 -3.67 -27.70 20.53
N THR A 362 -3.57 -26.48 21.10
CA THR A 362 -3.14 -26.30 22.50
C THR A 362 -4.10 -26.93 23.51
N PHE A 363 -5.40 -26.92 23.22
CA PHE A 363 -6.37 -27.63 24.05
C PHE A 363 -6.17 -29.14 23.96
N MET A 364 -5.92 -29.69 22.76
CA MET A 364 -5.61 -31.12 22.61
C MET A 364 -4.33 -31.50 23.36
N THR A 365 -3.25 -30.71 23.27
CA THR A 365 -2.01 -30.98 24.01
C THR A 365 -2.20 -30.85 25.52
N PHE A 366 -3.08 -29.94 25.97
CA PHE A 366 -3.47 -29.85 27.37
C PHE A 366 -4.21 -31.11 27.84
N ILE A 367 -5.19 -31.59 27.08
CA ILE A 367 -5.87 -32.87 27.37
C ILE A 367 -4.87 -34.03 27.37
N GLU A 368 -3.97 -34.11 26.39
CA GLU A 368 -2.90 -35.12 26.37
C GLU A 368 -2.01 -35.04 27.62
N GLY A 369 -1.69 -33.82 28.07
CA GLY A 369 -0.97 -33.59 29.32
C GLY A 369 -1.72 -34.12 30.54
N MET A 370 -3.04 -33.88 30.63
CA MET A 370 -3.88 -34.43 31.69
C MET A 370 -3.95 -35.96 31.66
N VAL A 371 -4.02 -36.55 30.47
CA VAL A 371 -3.96 -38.02 30.29
C VAL A 371 -2.61 -38.57 30.75
N ARG A 372 -1.49 -37.92 30.38
CA ARG A 372 -0.14 -38.32 30.82
C ARG A 372 0.02 -38.20 32.34
N ASN A 373 -0.57 -37.18 32.94
CA ASN A 373 -0.55 -36.94 34.38
C ASN A 373 -1.54 -37.81 35.17
N HIS A 374 -2.27 -38.72 34.51
CA HIS A 374 -3.26 -39.63 35.11
C HIS A 374 -4.38 -38.89 35.87
N ALA A 375 -4.86 -37.77 35.34
CA ALA A 375 -6.09 -37.15 35.82
C ALA A 375 -7.28 -38.13 35.71
N PRO A 376 -8.28 -38.05 36.60
CA PRO A 376 -9.44 -38.94 36.55
C PRO A 376 -10.18 -38.79 35.21
N SER A 377 -10.62 -39.92 34.65
CA SER A 377 -11.32 -39.94 33.36
C SER A 377 -12.61 -39.13 33.37
N GLU A 378 -13.24 -39.00 34.53
CA GLU A 378 -14.45 -38.21 34.72
C GLU A 378 -14.19 -36.72 34.44
N GLU A 379 -13.12 -36.12 34.98
CA GLU A 379 -12.77 -34.71 34.73
C GLU A 379 -12.48 -34.42 33.25
N ILE A 380 -11.80 -35.35 32.56
CA ILE A 380 -11.48 -35.21 31.15
C ILE A 380 -12.75 -35.29 30.30
N MET A 381 -13.65 -36.21 30.62
CA MET A 381 -14.93 -36.37 29.91
C MET A 381 -15.87 -35.19 30.18
N CYS A 382 -15.95 -34.70 31.43
CA CYS A 382 -16.73 -33.52 31.76
C CYS A 382 -16.27 -32.29 30.96
N LEU A 383 -14.96 -32.11 30.75
CA LEU A 383 -14.42 -31.00 29.97
C LEU A 383 -14.66 -31.16 28.44
N LEU A 384 -14.70 -32.40 27.93
CA LEU A 384 -14.92 -32.68 26.50
C LEU A 384 -16.40 -32.67 26.09
N GLU A 385 -17.27 -33.24 26.92
CA GLU A 385 -18.72 -33.31 26.69
C GLU A 385 -19.44 -32.03 27.13
N ASN A 386 -18.71 -31.11 27.77
CA ASN A 386 -19.21 -29.87 28.37
C ASN A 386 -20.36 -30.16 29.35
N GLU A 387 -20.16 -31.14 30.23
CA GLU A 387 -21.07 -31.37 31.35
C GLU A 387 -21.01 -30.15 32.29
N ASP A 388 -22.16 -29.60 32.65
CA ASP A 388 -22.33 -28.43 33.55
C ASP A 388 -21.69 -27.10 33.09
N SER A 389 -21.50 -26.86 31.78
CA SER A 389 -20.83 -25.64 31.26
C SER A 389 -19.36 -25.49 31.71
N ASN A 390 -18.71 -26.56 32.19
CA ASN A 390 -17.33 -26.52 32.66
C ASN A 390 -16.33 -26.05 31.59
N LEU A 391 -16.56 -26.34 30.31
CA LEU A 391 -15.67 -25.88 29.24
C LEU A 391 -15.80 -24.36 29.01
N GLU A 392 -17.00 -23.82 29.20
CA GLU A 392 -17.27 -22.38 29.09
C GLU A 392 -16.65 -21.62 30.25
N GLU A 393 -16.77 -22.14 31.47
CA GLU A 393 -16.13 -21.57 32.67
C GLU A 393 -14.60 -21.66 32.58
N PHE A 394 -14.07 -22.80 32.14
CA PHE A 394 -12.65 -22.99 31.86
C PHE A 394 -12.18 -21.94 30.85
N PHE A 395 -12.87 -21.80 29.72
CA PHE A 395 -12.56 -20.79 28.71
C PHE A 395 -12.61 -19.35 29.25
N ALA A 396 -13.61 -19.02 30.07
CA ALA A 396 -13.73 -17.72 30.70
C ALA A 396 -12.57 -17.42 31.67
N GLU A 397 -12.07 -18.41 32.39
CA GLU A 397 -10.90 -18.26 33.26
C GLU A 397 -9.62 -17.91 32.48
N PHE A 398 -9.44 -18.48 31.27
CA PHE A 398 -8.28 -18.15 30.43
C PHE A 398 -8.34 -16.74 29.86
N LEU A 399 -9.52 -16.21 29.55
CA LEU A 399 -9.70 -14.83 29.05
C LEU A 399 -9.27 -13.75 30.06
N VAL A 400 -9.14 -14.10 31.34
CA VAL A 400 -8.75 -13.17 32.41
C VAL A 400 -7.22 -13.13 32.61
N ARG A 401 -6.47 -14.11 32.09
CA ARG A 401 -5.02 -14.18 32.30
C ARG A 401 -4.28 -13.22 31.37
N GLU A 402 -3.50 -12.30 31.96
CA GLU A 402 -2.60 -11.43 31.21
C GLU A 402 -1.52 -12.23 30.47
N ASN A 403 -1.11 -11.75 29.29
CA ASN A 403 -0.07 -12.42 28.52
C ASN A 403 1.31 -12.19 29.19
N PRO A 404 1.97 -13.25 29.70
CA PRO A 404 3.27 -13.13 30.38
C PRO A 404 4.38 -12.56 29.48
N ILE A 405 4.26 -12.72 28.16
CA ILE A 405 5.24 -12.25 27.18
C ILE A 405 5.26 -10.71 27.14
N ASN A 406 4.09 -10.06 27.16
CA ASN A 406 4.00 -8.60 27.16
C ASN A 406 4.50 -8.00 28.48
N GLY A 407 4.23 -8.67 29.61
CA GLY A 407 4.78 -8.29 30.90
C GLY A 407 6.31 -8.36 30.92
N HIS A 408 6.88 -9.44 30.38
CA HIS A 408 8.33 -9.59 30.29
C HIS A 408 8.97 -8.61 29.29
N LEU A 409 8.31 -8.32 28.17
CA LEU A 409 8.77 -7.30 27.21
C LEU A 409 8.98 -5.95 27.89
N LYS A 410 8.01 -5.50 28.71
CA LYS A 410 8.08 -4.23 29.42
C LYS A 410 9.28 -4.19 30.38
N LEU A 411 9.56 -5.31 31.07
CA LEU A 411 10.73 -5.44 31.94
C LEU A 411 12.05 -5.35 31.14
N VAL A 412 12.14 -6.05 30.01
CA VAL A 412 13.35 -6.03 29.16
C VAL A 412 13.60 -4.63 28.59
N VAL A 413 12.55 -3.95 28.12
CA VAL A 413 12.64 -2.57 27.63
C VAL A 413 13.07 -1.62 28.75
N GLU A 414 12.52 -1.76 29.96
CA GLU A 414 12.89 -0.94 31.11
C GLU A 414 14.38 -1.11 31.48
N VAL A 415 14.89 -2.34 31.44
CA VAL A 415 16.32 -2.62 31.70
C VAL A 415 17.20 -2.03 30.59
N LEU A 416 16.83 -2.20 29.32
CA LEU A 416 17.60 -1.67 28.19
C LEU A 416 17.66 -0.14 28.16
N GLU A 417 16.55 0.53 28.44
CA GLU A 417 16.45 1.99 28.38
C GLU A 417 16.97 2.69 29.64
N ASN A 418 16.55 2.23 30.83
CA ASN A 418 16.86 2.93 32.08
C ASN A 418 18.20 2.50 32.70
N GLN A 419 18.62 1.25 32.51
CA GLN A 419 19.84 0.72 33.14
C GLN A 419 21.03 0.69 32.19
N LEU A 420 20.81 0.36 30.91
CA LEU A 420 21.88 0.24 29.90
C LEU A 420 21.99 1.45 28.97
N GLY A 421 20.97 2.31 28.88
CA GLY A 421 20.98 3.50 28.02
C GLY A 421 21.07 3.19 26.51
N VAL A 422 20.64 1.99 26.10
CA VAL A 422 20.68 1.55 24.70
C VAL A 422 19.38 1.94 24.01
N PHE A 423 19.44 2.92 23.10
CA PHE A 423 18.28 3.38 22.33
C PHE A 423 18.20 2.83 20.89
N ASN A 424 19.21 2.06 20.47
CA ASN A 424 19.33 1.54 19.10
C ASN A 424 18.95 0.05 19.00
N TYR A 425 17.80 -0.33 19.55
CA TYR A 425 17.27 -1.68 19.40
C TYR A 425 16.01 -1.66 18.54
N ASN A 426 15.76 -2.75 17.80
CA ASN A 426 14.49 -2.95 17.10
C ASN A 426 13.58 -3.75 18.03
N LEU A 427 12.49 -3.14 18.49
CA LEU A 427 11.52 -3.77 19.40
C LEU A 427 10.87 -5.00 18.78
N ILE A 428 10.66 -4.98 17.47
CA ILE A 428 10.05 -6.07 16.71
C ILE A 428 10.99 -7.29 16.69
N ASP A 429 12.30 -7.05 16.51
CA ASP A 429 13.33 -8.10 16.50
C ASP A 429 13.52 -8.70 17.91
N LEU A 430 13.53 -7.85 18.94
CA LEU A 430 13.54 -8.29 20.34
C LEU A 430 12.31 -9.17 20.65
N TYR A 431 11.12 -8.72 20.25
CA TYR A 431 9.88 -9.47 20.45
C TYR A 431 9.89 -10.81 19.71
N PHE A 432 10.40 -10.85 18.48
CA PHE A 432 10.60 -12.10 17.73
C PHE A 432 11.54 -13.09 18.45
N HIS A 433 12.66 -12.58 18.98
CA HIS A 433 13.62 -13.41 19.70
C HIS A 433 13.10 -13.91 21.06
N MET A 434 12.19 -13.18 21.70
CA MET A 434 11.46 -13.67 22.88
C MET A 434 10.48 -14.78 22.54
N LEU A 435 9.70 -14.63 21.45
CA LEU A 435 8.76 -15.66 21.00
C LEU A 435 9.46 -16.97 20.62
N THR A 436 10.65 -16.89 20.02
CA THR A 436 11.43 -18.06 19.61
C THR A 436 12.30 -18.66 20.73
N GLY A 437 12.30 -18.05 21.93
CA GLY A 437 13.14 -18.48 23.06
C GLY A 437 14.65 -18.27 22.84
N LYS A 438 15.05 -17.42 21.90
CA LYS A 438 16.45 -17.16 21.51
C LYS A 438 16.95 -15.78 21.96
N LEU A 439 16.37 -15.24 23.04
CA LEU A 439 16.68 -13.90 23.53
C LEU A 439 18.18 -13.68 23.83
N SER A 440 18.86 -14.70 24.38
CA SER A 440 20.31 -14.65 24.66
C SER A 440 21.18 -14.42 23.41
N THR A 441 20.74 -14.93 22.25
CA THR A 441 21.47 -14.72 20.98
C THR A 441 21.37 -13.28 20.51
N PHE A 442 20.23 -12.63 20.73
CA PHE A 442 20.01 -11.24 20.35
C PHE A 442 20.75 -10.28 21.30
N LEU A 443 20.66 -10.54 22.60
CA LEU A 443 21.33 -9.75 23.64
C LEU A 443 22.86 -9.84 23.56
N SER A 444 23.42 -10.90 22.97
CA SER A 444 24.87 -11.01 22.73
C SER A 444 25.49 -9.87 21.90
N ARG A 445 24.66 -9.11 21.17
CA ARG A 445 25.09 -7.90 20.44
C ARG A 445 25.58 -6.79 21.38
N TRP A 446 25.12 -6.78 22.63
CA TRP A 446 25.52 -5.82 23.65
C TRP A 446 26.18 -6.55 24.82
N PRO A 447 27.51 -6.46 24.98
CA PRO A 447 28.23 -7.19 26.02
C PRO A 447 27.80 -6.78 27.45
N GLU A 448 27.23 -5.58 27.60
CA GLU A 448 26.71 -5.04 28.87
C GLU A 448 25.45 -5.77 29.37
N CYS A 449 24.77 -6.54 28.51
CA CYS A 449 23.60 -7.35 28.92
C CYS A 449 23.96 -8.61 29.71
N GLN A 450 25.23 -9.04 29.69
CA GLN A 450 25.69 -10.25 30.40
C GLN A 450 25.54 -10.15 31.92
N GLU A 451 25.51 -8.92 32.47
CA GLU A 451 25.32 -8.68 33.90
C GLU A 451 23.87 -8.93 34.36
N PHE A 452 22.90 -8.94 33.44
CA PHE A 452 21.47 -9.10 33.72
C PHE A 452 20.87 -10.38 33.12
N ASP A 453 21.71 -11.33 32.67
CA ASP A 453 21.28 -12.58 32.02
C ASP A 453 20.30 -13.40 32.87
N ASP A 454 20.35 -13.30 34.21
CA ASP A 454 19.42 -14.03 35.09
C ASP A 454 18.03 -13.39 35.18
N ILE A 455 17.92 -12.08 34.95
CA ILE A 455 16.63 -11.35 34.92
C ILE A 455 16.02 -11.43 33.51
N LEU A 456 16.87 -11.51 32.49
CA LEU A 456 16.48 -11.52 31.07
C LEU A 456 16.19 -12.92 30.51
N LYS A 457 16.39 -13.99 31.29
CA LYS A 457 15.99 -15.35 30.88
C LYS A 457 14.48 -15.50 30.94
N PHE A 458 13.87 -15.72 29.79
CA PHE A 458 12.46 -16.07 29.66
C PHE A 458 12.30 -17.24 28.71
N GLU A 459 11.64 -18.29 29.19
CA GLU A 459 11.16 -19.37 28.34
C GLU A 459 9.70 -19.07 27.96
N PRO A 460 9.36 -19.09 26.66
CA PRO A 460 8.00 -18.85 26.23
C PRO A 460 7.09 -19.95 26.79
N VAL A 461 6.02 -19.53 27.47
CA VAL A 461 4.99 -20.44 27.99
C VAL A 461 3.85 -20.52 26.99
N ASP A 462 3.52 -21.73 26.55
CA ASP A 462 2.36 -21.95 25.68
C ASP A 462 1.06 -21.70 26.47
N ILE A 463 0.26 -20.75 26.00
CA ILE A 463 -1.03 -20.44 26.59
C ILE A 463 -2.11 -21.29 25.91
N VAL A 464 -2.96 -21.94 26.70
CA VAL A 464 -4.11 -22.71 26.18
C VAL A 464 -5.06 -21.76 25.43
N PHE A 465 -5.54 -22.17 24.26
CA PHE A 465 -6.39 -21.40 23.35
C PHE A 465 -5.74 -20.16 22.69
N GLN A 466 -4.42 -20.03 22.72
CA GLN A 466 -3.73 -18.90 22.08
C GLN A 466 -4.04 -18.77 20.58
N GLU A 467 -4.29 -19.88 19.88
CA GLU A 467 -4.57 -19.91 18.45
C GLU A 467 -5.86 -19.18 18.06
N LEU A 468 -6.81 -19.07 19.00
CA LEU A 468 -8.07 -18.37 18.75
C LEU A 468 -7.91 -16.86 18.78
N PHE A 469 -6.92 -16.38 19.54
CA PHE A 469 -6.63 -14.98 19.79
C PHE A 469 -5.28 -14.56 19.21
N THR A 470 -4.71 -15.32 18.28
CA THR A 470 -3.42 -14.98 17.65
C THR A 470 -3.60 -14.37 16.26
N LEU A 471 -2.73 -13.42 15.93
CA LEU A 471 -2.51 -12.97 14.56
C LEU A 471 -1.37 -13.79 13.97
N ASP A 472 -1.70 -14.57 12.94
CA ASP A 472 -0.79 -15.53 12.33
C ASP A 472 -0.88 -15.49 10.79
N ASN A 473 0.23 -15.83 10.13
CA ASN A 473 0.36 -15.83 8.67
C ASN A 473 0.42 -17.26 8.07
N SER A 474 0.09 -18.31 8.81
CA SER A 474 0.15 -19.71 8.34
C SER A 474 -0.63 -20.00 7.04
N LYS A 475 -1.63 -19.18 6.70
CA LYS A 475 -2.42 -19.31 5.45
C LYS A 475 -1.86 -18.53 4.26
N GLU A 476 -0.70 -17.86 4.40
CA GLU A 476 -0.09 -16.99 3.38
C GLU A 476 -1.05 -15.90 2.84
N LEU A 477 -2.10 -15.57 3.58
CA LEU A 477 -3.10 -14.59 3.14
C LEU A 477 -2.48 -13.20 3.03
N PHE A 478 -1.59 -12.86 3.97
CA PHE A 478 -0.95 -11.55 4.02
C PHE A 478 0.06 -11.37 2.90
N SER A 479 0.88 -12.38 2.63
CA SER A 479 1.82 -12.36 1.50
C SER A 479 1.06 -12.20 0.18
N GLN A 480 0.00 -12.98 -0.05
CA GLN A 480 -0.74 -12.94 -1.30
C GLN A 480 -1.56 -11.66 -1.50
N SER A 481 -2.13 -11.09 -0.43
CA SER A 481 -3.04 -9.94 -0.55
C SER A 481 -2.32 -8.59 -0.53
N LEU A 482 -1.31 -8.44 0.34
CA LEU A 482 -0.54 -7.19 0.45
C LEU A 482 0.62 -7.14 -0.55
N PHE A 483 1.27 -8.27 -0.81
CA PHE A 483 2.44 -8.38 -1.67
C PHE A 483 2.27 -9.51 -2.71
N PRO A 484 1.22 -9.45 -3.56
CA PRO A 484 0.97 -10.48 -4.54
C PRO A 484 2.17 -10.65 -5.46
N TYR A 485 2.58 -11.90 -5.69
CA TYR A 485 3.49 -12.25 -6.76
C TYR A 485 2.75 -12.14 -8.11
N LEU A 486 2.48 -10.91 -8.56
CA LEU A 486 1.58 -10.62 -9.69
C LEU A 486 1.94 -11.44 -10.93
N ARG A 487 3.24 -11.51 -11.26
CA ARG A 487 3.76 -12.25 -12.40
C ARG A 487 3.63 -13.76 -12.21
N THR A 488 4.10 -14.29 -11.08
CA THR A 488 4.03 -15.74 -10.80
C THR A 488 2.59 -16.23 -10.75
N ASN A 489 1.69 -15.45 -10.13
CA ASN A 489 0.25 -15.75 -10.10
C ASN A 489 -0.32 -15.80 -11.52
N LEU A 490 0.04 -14.85 -12.40
CA LEU A 490 -0.41 -14.86 -13.79
C LEU A 490 0.14 -16.09 -14.54
N GLU A 491 1.42 -16.41 -14.39
CA GLU A 491 2.06 -17.56 -15.04
C GLU A 491 1.44 -18.89 -14.57
N ASP A 492 1.25 -19.07 -13.26
CA ASP A 492 0.67 -20.28 -12.69
C ASP A 492 -0.82 -20.42 -13.05
N ASN A 493 -1.54 -19.30 -13.18
CA ASN A 493 -2.93 -19.26 -13.66
C ASN A 493 -3.04 -19.67 -15.14
N LEU A 494 -2.08 -19.26 -15.99
CA LEU A 494 -2.04 -19.64 -17.40
C LEU A 494 -1.58 -21.08 -17.63
N ILE A 495 -0.81 -21.65 -16.70
CA ILE A 495 -0.38 -23.06 -16.76
C ILE A 495 -1.46 -24.00 -16.22
N ASN A 496 -2.10 -23.61 -15.11
CA ASN A 496 -3.07 -24.46 -14.40
C ASN A 496 -4.44 -23.78 -14.35
N SER A 497 -5.20 -23.87 -15.44
CA SER A 497 -6.60 -23.43 -15.52
C SER A 497 -7.50 -24.11 -14.48
N ASP A 498 -7.16 -25.35 -14.09
CA ASP A 498 -7.89 -26.18 -13.12
C ASP A 498 -7.97 -25.57 -11.71
N ARG A 499 -7.05 -24.66 -11.34
CA ARG A 499 -7.09 -24.00 -10.03
C ARG A 499 -8.17 -22.92 -9.96
N ILE A 500 -8.51 -22.32 -11.10
CA ILE A 500 -9.41 -21.16 -11.19
C ILE A 500 -10.81 -21.63 -11.56
N MET A 501 -10.89 -22.51 -12.56
CA MET A 501 -12.16 -23.02 -13.02
C MET A 501 -12.55 -24.22 -12.15
N PRO A 502 -13.77 -24.24 -11.59
CA PRO A 502 -14.22 -25.41 -10.85
C PRO A 502 -14.24 -26.60 -11.81
N PRO A 503 -13.67 -27.76 -11.41
CA PRO A 503 -13.76 -28.94 -12.25
C PRO A 503 -15.24 -29.25 -12.48
N PRO A 504 -15.62 -29.61 -13.71
CA PRO A 504 -17.01 -29.91 -14.04
C PRO A 504 -17.50 -30.99 -13.08
N SER A 505 -18.52 -30.63 -12.31
CA SER A 505 -19.09 -31.46 -11.26
C SER A 505 -19.38 -32.86 -11.81
N LYS A 506 -18.71 -33.88 -11.27
CA LYS A 506 -19.09 -35.29 -11.46
C LYS A 506 -20.47 -35.63 -10.87
N ARG A 507 -21.24 -34.64 -10.38
CA ARG A 507 -22.46 -34.83 -9.59
C ARG A 507 -23.56 -33.86 -10.01
N THR A 508 -24.25 -34.17 -11.10
CA THR A 508 -25.71 -33.97 -11.22
C THR A 508 -26.23 -34.84 -12.38
N HIS A 509 -27.24 -35.67 -12.13
CA HIS A 509 -27.97 -36.49 -13.12
C HIS A 509 -28.77 -35.68 -14.17
N LYS A 510 -28.33 -34.46 -14.50
CA LYS A 510 -28.91 -33.68 -15.60
C LYS A 510 -28.19 -34.05 -16.90
N PRO A 511 -28.89 -34.13 -18.04
CA PRO A 511 -28.22 -34.29 -19.33
C PRO A 511 -27.28 -33.10 -19.49
N LYS A 512 -25.97 -33.38 -19.54
CA LYS A 512 -24.96 -32.35 -19.74
C LYS A 512 -25.26 -31.62 -21.05
N THR A 513 -25.09 -30.31 -21.04
CA THR A 513 -25.09 -29.57 -22.30
C THR A 513 -23.82 -29.94 -23.08
N PRO A 514 -23.84 -29.97 -24.42
CA PRO A 514 -22.64 -30.25 -25.23
C PRO A 514 -21.48 -29.27 -24.96
N GLN A 515 -21.75 -28.13 -24.32
CA GLN A 515 -20.74 -27.17 -23.84
C GLN A 515 -19.99 -27.65 -22.59
N GLU A 516 -20.66 -28.34 -21.67
CA GLU A 516 -20.04 -28.90 -20.47
C GLU A 516 -19.12 -30.08 -20.82
N ASP A 517 -19.50 -30.87 -21.83
CA ASP A 517 -18.64 -31.92 -22.37
C ASP A 517 -17.48 -31.35 -23.20
N PHE A 518 -17.69 -30.23 -23.91
CA PHE A 518 -16.61 -29.53 -24.61
C PHE A 518 -15.58 -28.91 -23.64
N GLY A 519 -16.05 -28.27 -22.57
CA GLY A 519 -15.20 -27.67 -21.54
C GLY A 519 -14.42 -28.68 -20.69
N THR A 520 -14.83 -29.96 -20.66
CA THR A 520 -14.01 -31.04 -20.08
C THR A 520 -12.84 -31.49 -20.96
N LEU A 521 -12.93 -31.26 -22.27
CA LEU A 521 -12.00 -31.87 -23.24
C LEU A 521 -10.97 -30.90 -23.81
N ILE A 522 -11.27 -29.59 -23.81
CA ILE A 522 -10.37 -28.56 -24.33
C ILE A 522 -10.15 -27.49 -23.26
N ASP A 523 -8.90 -27.33 -22.85
CA ASP A 523 -8.45 -26.21 -22.02
C ASP A 523 -8.65 -24.87 -22.75
N LEU A 524 -8.67 -23.77 -22.01
CA LEU A 524 -8.81 -22.44 -22.61
C LEU A 524 -7.71 -22.22 -23.68
N PRO A 525 -8.07 -21.67 -24.86
CA PRO A 525 -7.11 -21.40 -25.94
C PRO A 525 -5.87 -20.62 -25.47
N LEU A 526 -6.07 -19.68 -24.55
CA LEU A 526 -5.01 -18.90 -23.90
C LEU A 526 -4.02 -19.77 -23.12
N CYS A 527 -4.50 -20.76 -22.35
CA CYS A 527 -3.66 -21.63 -21.52
C CYS A 527 -2.87 -22.62 -22.39
N GLN A 528 -3.52 -23.17 -23.42
CA GLN A 528 -2.87 -24.05 -24.40
C GLN A 528 -1.78 -23.31 -25.18
N LEU A 529 -2.08 -22.08 -25.64
CA LEU A 529 -1.09 -21.23 -26.29
C LEU A 529 0.06 -20.86 -25.35
N PHE A 530 -0.22 -20.67 -24.05
CA PHE A 530 0.82 -20.38 -23.06
C PHE A 530 1.77 -21.58 -22.85
N GLY A 531 1.24 -22.81 -22.87
CA GLY A 531 2.06 -24.03 -22.86
C GLY A 531 3.08 -24.05 -24.00
N LEU A 532 2.64 -23.74 -25.22
CA LEU A 532 3.51 -23.63 -26.40
C LEU A 532 4.47 -22.43 -26.31
N TYR A 533 3.99 -21.28 -25.84
CA TYR A 533 4.81 -20.09 -25.62
C TYR A 533 5.97 -20.36 -24.66
N ARG A 534 5.75 -21.17 -23.63
CA ARG A 534 6.78 -21.55 -22.67
C ARG A 534 7.90 -22.33 -23.34
N GLU A 535 7.56 -23.25 -24.24
CA GLU A 535 8.48 -24.15 -24.94
C GLU A 535 9.16 -23.48 -26.14
N ALA A 536 8.56 -22.41 -26.67
CA ALA A 536 9.10 -21.66 -27.79
C ALA A 536 10.39 -20.88 -27.43
N SER A 537 11.19 -20.61 -28.46
CA SER A 537 12.40 -19.79 -28.41
C SER A 537 12.08 -18.31 -28.14
N SER A 538 13.12 -17.50 -27.91
CA SER A 538 12.99 -16.05 -27.68
C SER A 538 12.32 -15.31 -28.84
N LEU A 539 12.63 -15.71 -30.06
CA LEU A 539 11.96 -15.25 -31.28
C LEU A 539 11.08 -16.38 -31.80
N ILE A 540 9.81 -16.07 -32.04
CA ILE A 540 8.78 -17.03 -32.43
C ILE A 540 8.23 -16.61 -33.80
N ASN A 541 8.32 -17.51 -34.77
CA ASN A 541 7.61 -17.34 -36.05
C ASN A 541 6.12 -17.62 -35.83
N LEU A 542 5.25 -16.66 -36.18
CA LEU A 542 3.80 -16.78 -35.96
C LEU A 542 3.18 -17.95 -36.72
N PHE A 543 3.68 -18.27 -37.91
CA PHE A 543 3.14 -19.36 -38.71
C PHE A 543 3.46 -20.73 -38.10
N ASP A 544 4.70 -20.92 -37.65
CA ASP A 544 5.11 -22.17 -36.99
C ASP A 544 4.40 -22.32 -35.64
N PHE A 545 4.19 -21.19 -34.94
CA PHE A 545 3.45 -21.14 -33.69
C PHE A 545 1.97 -21.49 -33.86
N TYR A 546 1.34 -21.00 -34.94
CA TYR A 546 -0.01 -21.40 -35.33
C TYR A 546 -0.09 -22.89 -35.67
N CYS A 547 0.88 -23.41 -36.43
CA CYS A 547 0.93 -24.83 -36.76
C CYS A 547 1.03 -25.69 -35.50
N ALA A 548 1.89 -25.32 -34.55
CA ALA A 548 2.00 -26.00 -33.26
C ALA A 548 0.68 -25.95 -32.47
N PHE A 549 0.02 -24.79 -32.42
CA PHE A 549 -1.28 -24.62 -31.77
C PHE A 549 -2.37 -25.50 -32.41
N LYS A 550 -2.42 -25.54 -33.74
CA LYS A 550 -3.38 -26.37 -34.49
C LYS A 550 -3.26 -27.86 -34.16
N GLU A 551 -2.05 -28.35 -33.90
CA GLU A 551 -1.82 -29.76 -33.58
C GLU A 551 -2.16 -30.12 -32.12
N THR A 552 -2.24 -29.14 -31.22
CA THR A 552 -2.68 -29.38 -29.83
C THR A 552 -4.19 -29.61 -29.68
N LEU A 553 -4.99 -29.23 -30.69
CA LEU A 553 -6.44 -29.26 -30.63
C LEU A 553 -7.05 -30.52 -31.28
N PRO A 554 -8.02 -31.20 -30.63
CA PRO A 554 -8.68 -32.38 -31.20
C PRO A 554 -9.68 -32.00 -32.30
N LYS A 555 -9.25 -32.09 -33.56
CA LYS A 555 -10.03 -31.73 -34.76
C LYS A 555 -11.36 -32.50 -34.86
N ASP A 556 -11.37 -33.79 -34.57
CA ASP A 556 -12.57 -34.65 -34.68
C ASP A 556 -13.68 -34.25 -33.70
N GLN A 557 -13.29 -33.79 -32.51
CA GLN A 557 -14.22 -33.38 -31.47
C GLN A 557 -14.78 -31.99 -31.74
N LEU A 558 -13.96 -31.08 -32.28
CA LEU A 558 -14.41 -29.78 -32.78
C LEU A 558 -15.41 -29.94 -33.92
N LEU A 559 -15.15 -30.88 -34.85
CA LEU A 559 -16.08 -31.21 -35.92
C LEU A 559 -17.42 -31.74 -35.38
N ASN A 560 -17.38 -32.60 -34.36
CA ASN A 560 -18.59 -33.13 -33.71
C ASN A 560 -19.33 -32.03 -32.94
N TYR A 561 -18.62 -31.10 -32.30
CA TYR A 561 -19.21 -29.94 -31.63
C TYR A 561 -19.90 -29.01 -32.62
N VAL A 562 -19.25 -28.67 -33.74
CA VAL A 562 -19.84 -27.85 -34.80
C VAL A 562 -21.07 -28.53 -35.42
N LYS A 563 -21.02 -29.84 -35.67
CA LYS A 563 -22.19 -30.63 -36.12
C LYS A 563 -23.32 -30.58 -35.10
N SER A 564 -23.02 -30.75 -33.81
CA SER A 564 -24.02 -30.70 -32.74
C SER A 564 -24.69 -29.32 -32.63
N ILE A 565 -23.97 -28.23 -32.88
CA ILE A 565 -24.52 -26.86 -32.91
C ILE A 565 -25.43 -26.66 -34.12
N LEU A 566 -25.06 -27.23 -35.27
CA LEU A 566 -25.87 -27.15 -36.50
C LEU A 566 -27.19 -27.93 -36.35
N ASP A 567 -27.13 -29.08 -35.67
CA ASP A 567 -28.27 -29.98 -35.45
C ASP A 567 -29.19 -29.55 -34.30
N LEU A 568 -28.65 -29.04 -33.19
CA LEU A 568 -29.42 -28.63 -32.02
C LEU A 568 -29.87 -27.17 -32.16
N LYS A 569 -31.19 -26.97 -32.39
CA LYS A 569 -31.90 -25.67 -32.34
C LYS A 569 -31.92 -25.00 -30.94
N MET A 570 -30.83 -25.09 -30.16
CA MET A 570 -30.80 -24.74 -28.73
C MET A 570 -30.02 -23.46 -28.41
N PHE A 571 -29.35 -22.83 -29.37
CA PHE A 571 -28.63 -21.57 -29.13
C PHE A 571 -29.41 -20.33 -29.61
N GLU A 572 -29.35 -19.25 -28.81
CA GLU A 572 -29.75 -17.88 -29.16
C GLU A 572 -28.80 -17.26 -30.21
N LEU A 573 -28.50 -17.98 -31.29
CA LEU A 573 -27.87 -17.40 -32.46
C LEU A 573 -28.95 -16.65 -33.25
N THR A 574 -28.71 -15.39 -33.55
CA THR A 574 -29.59 -14.60 -34.41
C THR A 574 -29.79 -15.36 -35.74
N GLU A 575 -31.02 -15.47 -36.26
CA GLU A 575 -31.35 -16.19 -37.51
C GLU A 575 -30.38 -15.84 -38.68
N GLU A 576 -29.87 -14.60 -38.70
CA GLU A 576 -28.86 -14.11 -39.64
C GLU A 576 -27.46 -14.73 -39.48
N GLN A 577 -27.01 -14.97 -38.25
CA GLN A 577 -25.72 -15.61 -37.97
C GLN A 577 -25.76 -17.10 -38.31
N ARG A 578 -26.92 -17.74 -38.07
CA ARG A 578 -27.16 -19.13 -38.42
C ARG A 578 -27.21 -19.35 -39.92
N THR A 579 -27.88 -18.47 -40.66
CA THR A 579 -27.92 -18.53 -42.13
C THR A 579 -26.55 -18.26 -42.74
N ARG A 580 -25.74 -17.36 -42.17
CA ARG A 580 -24.33 -17.17 -42.58
C ARG A 580 -23.45 -18.37 -42.27
N LEU A 581 -23.58 -18.99 -41.11
CA LEU A 581 -22.85 -20.23 -40.77
C LEU A 581 -23.26 -21.41 -41.65
N LEU A 582 -24.56 -21.54 -41.96
CA LEU A 582 -25.08 -22.56 -42.87
C LEU A 582 -24.68 -22.29 -44.33
N ALA A 583 -24.51 -21.04 -44.75
CA ALA A 583 -23.95 -20.69 -46.05
C ALA A 583 -22.46 -21.03 -46.12
N MET A 584 -21.69 -20.66 -45.08
CA MET A 584 -20.27 -20.99 -44.97
C MET A 584 -19.99 -22.49 -44.89
N ALA A 585 -20.86 -23.27 -44.24
CA ALA A 585 -20.76 -24.74 -44.17
C ALA A 585 -21.21 -25.47 -45.44
N LYS A 586 -21.89 -24.77 -46.38
CA LYS A 586 -22.27 -25.31 -47.68
C LYS A 586 -21.23 -25.00 -48.77
N ASP A 587 -20.53 -23.88 -48.64
CA ASP A 587 -19.51 -23.44 -49.60
C ASP A 587 -18.10 -23.97 -49.30
N ASP A 588 -17.76 -24.23 -48.02
CA ASP A 588 -16.49 -24.85 -47.60
C ASP A 588 -16.72 -26.25 -46.98
N ASP A 589 -15.79 -27.18 -47.23
CA ASP A 589 -15.74 -28.45 -46.48
C ASP A 589 -15.70 -28.16 -44.97
N LEU A 590 -16.47 -28.92 -44.17
CA LEU A 590 -16.56 -28.78 -42.70
C LEU A 590 -15.18 -28.75 -42.02
N SER A 591 -14.17 -29.40 -42.61
CA SER A 591 -12.77 -29.38 -42.16
C SER A 591 -12.12 -27.99 -42.28
N ASN A 592 -12.36 -27.27 -43.39
CA ASN A 592 -11.81 -25.94 -43.63
C ASN A 592 -12.43 -24.90 -42.70
N LEU A 593 -13.70 -25.09 -42.31
CA LEU A 593 -14.37 -24.23 -41.34
C LEU A 593 -13.73 -24.34 -39.96
N VAL A 594 -13.39 -25.56 -39.52
CA VAL A 594 -12.69 -25.79 -38.24
C VAL A 594 -11.30 -25.15 -38.25
N ASP A 595 -10.56 -25.26 -39.35
CA ASP A 595 -9.26 -24.60 -39.49
C ASP A 595 -9.37 -23.06 -39.39
N LYS A 596 -10.39 -22.46 -40.00
CA LYS A 596 -10.66 -21.02 -39.86
C LYS A 596 -11.03 -20.65 -38.42
N MET A 597 -11.80 -21.48 -37.72
CA MET A 597 -12.13 -21.24 -36.30
C MET A 597 -10.88 -21.30 -35.41
N ILE A 598 -10.01 -22.28 -35.62
CA ILE A 598 -8.74 -22.41 -34.89
C ILE A 598 -7.85 -21.18 -35.14
N LEU A 599 -7.79 -20.70 -36.39
CA LEU A 599 -7.05 -19.48 -36.73
C LEU A 599 -7.59 -18.25 -36.01
N VAL A 600 -8.92 -18.10 -35.91
CA VAL A 600 -9.56 -16.99 -35.18
C VAL A 600 -9.20 -17.06 -33.70
N TRP A 601 -9.27 -18.24 -33.09
CA TRP A 601 -8.88 -18.44 -31.68
C TRP A 601 -7.41 -18.15 -31.43
N PHE A 602 -6.55 -18.55 -32.36
CA PHE A 602 -5.11 -18.26 -32.30
C PHE A 602 -4.86 -16.74 -32.37
N ILE A 603 -5.43 -16.04 -33.35
CA ILE A 603 -5.26 -14.58 -33.51
C ILE A 603 -5.77 -13.84 -32.27
N GLN A 604 -6.92 -14.24 -31.73
CA GLN A 604 -7.46 -13.66 -30.50
C GLN A 604 -6.49 -13.86 -29.33
N SER A 605 -6.01 -15.08 -29.13
CA SER A 605 -5.10 -15.42 -28.02
C SER A 605 -3.75 -14.70 -28.13
N VAL A 606 -3.21 -14.56 -29.35
CA VAL A 606 -1.98 -13.77 -29.60
C VAL A 606 -2.22 -12.28 -29.31
N SER A 607 -3.38 -11.74 -29.68
CA SER A 607 -3.73 -10.35 -29.38
C SER A 607 -3.85 -10.11 -27.88
N GLU A 608 -4.47 -11.03 -27.14
CA GLU A 608 -4.55 -10.99 -25.68
C GLU A 608 -3.14 -11.06 -25.04
N PHE A 609 -2.24 -11.92 -25.55
CA PHE A 609 -0.84 -11.97 -25.10
C PHE A 609 -0.06 -10.68 -25.35
N GLN A 610 -0.34 -9.96 -26.45
CA GLN A 610 0.25 -8.64 -26.70
C GLN A 610 -0.29 -7.59 -25.73
N GLN A 611 -1.59 -7.62 -25.40
CA GLN A 611 -2.18 -6.71 -24.42
C GLN A 611 -1.67 -6.96 -22.99
N ILE A 612 -1.46 -8.22 -22.62
CA ILE A 612 -0.86 -8.61 -21.33
C ILE A 612 0.65 -8.24 -21.30
N GLY A 613 1.30 -8.13 -22.46
CA GLY A 613 2.73 -7.82 -22.58
C GLY A 613 3.65 -9.06 -22.57
N LEU A 614 3.11 -10.26 -22.81
CA LEU A 614 3.89 -11.50 -22.96
C LEU A 614 4.65 -11.52 -24.29
N LEU A 615 4.05 -10.96 -25.33
CA LEU A 615 4.59 -10.89 -26.69
C LEU A 615 4.76 -9.44 -27.12
N LYS A 616 5.91 -9.15 -27.73
CA LYS A 616 6.18 -7.86 -28.37
C LYS A 616 6.45 -8.06 -29.85
N THR A 617 5.92 -7.17 -30.68
CA THR A 617 6.26 -7.13 -32.10
C THR A 617 7.66 -6.54 -32.27
N ASN A 618 8.58 -7.28 -32.87
CA ASN A 618 9.98 -6.86 -33.02
C ASN A 618 10.10 -5.66 -34.00
N ASN A 619 9.32 -5.67 -35.09
CA ASN A 619 9.23 -4.58 -36.06
C ASN A 619 7.77 -4.33 -36.48
N ASN A 620 7.35 -3.05 -36.52
CA ASN A 620 6.01 -2.68 -37.02
C ASN A 620 5.81 -2.96 -38.52
N SER A 621 6.87 -3.27 -39.27
CA SER A 621 6.81 -3.56 -40.70
C SER A 621 6.77 -5.06 -41.04
N SER A 622 7.28 -5.92 -40.15
CA SER A 622 7.33 -7.38 -40.35
C SER A 622 6.64 -8.08 -39.18
N TYR A 623 5.41 -8.52 -39.39
CA TYR A 623 4.59 -9.19 -38.39
C TYR A 623 4.87 -10.70 -38.28
N GLU A 624 5.82 -11.22 -39.05
CA GLU A 624 6.10 -12.66 -39.14
C GLU A 624 6.71 -13.22 -37.85
N VAL A 625 7.48 -12.41 -37.13
CA VAL A 625 8.21 -12.83 -35.94
C VAL A 625 7.84 -11.97 -34.74
N VAL A 626 7.50 -12.63 -33.64
CA VAL A 626 7.23 -12.00 -32.34
C VAL A 626 8.30 -12.37 -31.32
N GLU A 627 8.57 -11.44 -30.41
CA GLU A 627 9.55 -11.60 -29.33
C GLU A 627 8.85 -11.96 -28.02
N LYS A 628 9.43 -12.93 -27.31
CA LYS A 628 9.03 -13.38 -25.97
C LYS A 628 9.68 -12.50 -24.91
N CYS A 629 8.86 -11.78 -24.15
CA CYS A 629 9.33 -10.87 -23.10
C CYS A 629 9.41 -11.49 -21.70
N ILE A 630 8.62 -12.54 -21.44
CA ILE A 630 8.44 -13.10 -20.10
C ILE A 630 8.90 -14.56 -20.06
N TRP A 631 9.65 -14.89 -19.01
CA TRP A 631 10.16 -16.22 -18.70
C TRP A 631 9.71 -16.63 -17.31
N ARG A 632 9.27 -17.87 -17.15
CA ARG A 632 8.78 -18.35 -15.86
C ARG A 632 9.88 -18.31 -14.79
N GLY A 633 9.54 -17.78 -13.62
CA GLY A 633 10.41 -17.78 -12.44
C GLY A 633 11.46 -16.66 -12.39
N LEU A 634 11.48 -15.77 -13.39
CA LEU A 634 12.11 -14.45 -13.33
C LEU A 634 11.05 -13.41 -12.95
#